data_AF-A0A6V7L1C3-F1
#
_entry.id   AF-A0A6V7L1C3-F1
#
_cell.length_a   1.000
_cell.length_b   1.000
_cell.length_c   1.000
_cell.angle_alpha   90.00
_cell.angle_beta   90.00
_cell.angle_gamma   90.00
#
_symmetry.space_group_name_H-M   'P 1'
#
loop_
_entity.id
_entity.type
_entity.pdbx_description
1 polymer ?
#
loop_
_entity_poly.entity_id
_entity_poly.type
_entity_poly.pdbx_seq_one_letter_code
_entity_poly.pdbx_strand_id
1 'polypeptide(L)' 'APPILLYSFIEQTLQPGPAVSLKCSAAGNPTPQITWALDGFPLPTIT' A
#
# COMPACT_ATOMS: atom_id res chain seq x y z
N ALA A 1 -21.12 -1.70 -2.32
CA ALA A 1 -20.55 -2.47 -1.19
C ALA A 1 -19.35 -1.69 -0.66
N PRO A 2 -19.16 -1.58 0.67
CA PRO A 2 -18.05 -0.80 1.23
C PRO A 2 -16.68 -1.42 0.88
N PRO A 3 -15.61 -0.62 0.87
CA PRO A 3 -14.26 -1.12 0.65
C PRO A 3 -13.81 -2.01 1.81
N ILE A 4 -13.26 -3.19 1.48
CA ILE A 4 -12.72 -4.15 2.43
C ILE A 4 -11.29 -4.50 1.99
N LEU A 5 -10.34 -4.42 2.92
CA LEU A 5 -8.97 -4.89 2.71
C LEU A 5 -8.96 -6.41 2.61
N LEU A 6 -8.50 -6.93 1.48
CA LEU A 6 -8.28 -8.36 1.27
C LEU A 6 -6.87 -8.77 1.65
N TYR A 7 -5.90 -7.91 1.34
CA TYR A 7 -4.49 -8.10 1.67
C TYR A 7 -3.87 -6.76 2.06
N SER A 8 -3.10 -6.77 3.14
CA SER A 8 -2.19 -5.69 3.54
C SER A 8 -0.79 -6.26 3.72
N PHE A 9 0.21 -5.40 3.62
CA PHE A 9 1.58 -5.76 3.91
C PHE A 9 1.76 -6.06 5.41
N ILE A 10 2.80 -6.82 5.73
CA ILE A 10 3.26 -7.05 7.10
C ILE A 10 4.48 -6.18 7.38
N GLU A 11 4.81 -6.04 8.67
CA GLU A 11 6.06 -5.43 9.10
C GLU A 11 7.27 -6.26 8.62
N GLN A 12 8.29 -5.57 8.10
CA GLN A 12 9.52 -6.18 7.58
C GLN A 12 10.72 -5.35 8.02
N THR A 13 11.78 -6.03 8.49
CA THR A 13 13.09 -5.41 8.74
C THR A 13 14.05 -5.86 7.65
N LEU A 14 14.58 -4.90 6.89
CA LEU A 14 15.47 -5.17 5.75
C LEU A 14 16.84 -4.54 6.00
N GLN A 15 17.87 -5.18 5.45
CA GLN A 15 19.19 -4.55 5.35
C GLN A 15 19.17 -3.43 4.31
N PRO A 16 20.06 -2.44 4.39
CA PRO A 16 20.18 -1.39 3.37
C PRO A 16 20.54 -1.97 1.98
N GLY A 17 19.96 -1.39 0.92
CA GLY A 17 20.28 -1.72 -0.47
C GLY A 17 19.14 -2.40 -1.25
N PRO A 18 18.59 -3.53 -0.78
CA PRO A 18 17.44 -4.17 -1.41
C PRO A 18 16.19 -3.28 -1.48
N ALA A 19 15.43 -3.42 -2.56
CA ALA A 19 14.11 -2.82 -2.67
C ALA A 19 13.07 -3.62 -1.86
N VAL A 20 12.04 -2.92 -1.36
CA VAL A 20 10.88 -3.53 -0.69
C VAL A 20 9.66 -3.50 -1.59
N SER A 21 8.85 -4.57 -1.55
CA SER A 21 7.55 -4.62 -2.23
C SER A 21 6.44 -4.74 -1.19
N LEU A 22 5.58 -3.73 -1.12
CA LEU A 22 4.44 -3.68 -0.21
C LEU A 22 3.15 -3.96 -0.99
N LYS A 23 2.57 -5.14 -0.80
CA LYS A 23 1.31 -5.53 -1.46
C LYS A 23 0.11 -5.00 -0.66
N CYS A 24 -0.83 -4.37 -1.34
CA CYS A 24 -2.13 -3.99 -0.79
C CYS A 24 -3.21 -4.26 -1.84
N SER A 25 -4.36 -4.77 -1.41
CA SER A 25 -5.54 -4.93 -2.28
C SER A 25 -6.82 -4.82 -1.49
N ALA A 26 -7.82 -4.19 -2.10
CA ALA A 26 -9.14 -4.02 -1.54
C ALA A 26 -10.22 -4.36 -2.58
N ALA A 27 -11.39 -4.77 -2.10
CA ALA A 27 -12.58 -4.97 -2.92
C ALA A 27 -13.71 -4.09 -2.42
N GLY A 28 -14.57 -3.65 -3.34
CA GLY A 28 -15.68 -2.76 -3.08
C GLY A 28 -16.42 -2.44 -4.38
N ASN A 29 -17.60 -1.83 -4.28
CA ASN A 29 -18.31 -1.33 -5.45
C ASN A 29 -18.83 0.09 -5.14
N PRO A 30 -18.28 1.15 -5.79
CA PRO A 30 -17.29 1.11 -6.89
C PRO A 30 -15.89 0.62 -6.48
N THR A 31 -15.04 0.29 -7.45
CA THR A 31 -13.68 -0.22 -7.22
C THR A 31 -12.88 0.74 -6.31
N PRO A 32 -12.33 0.27 -5.17
CA PRO A 32 -11.58 1.12 -4.25
C PRO A 32 -10.34 1.74 -4.88
N GLN A 33 -9.97 2.94 -4.42
CA GLN A 33 -8.68 3.56 -4.71
C GLN A 33 -7.72 3.27 -3.56
N ILE A 34 -6.48 2.89 -3.89
CA ILE A 34 -5.43 2.62 -2.91
C ILE A 34 -4.38 3.72 -3.02
N THR A 35 -4.07 4.36 -1.90
CA THR A 35 -3.01 5.36 -1.78
C THR A 35 -1.97 4.89 -0.78
N TRP A 36 -0.72 5.30 -1.00
CA TRP A 36 0.41 4.97 -0.14
C TRP A 36 0.94 6.23 0.54
N ALA A 37 1.25 6.11 1.82
CA ALA A 37 1.88 7.17 2.60
C ALA A 37 3.06 6.61 3.40
N LEU A 38 4.08 7.43 3.58
CA LEU A 38 5.22 7.19 4.46
C LEU A 38 5.24 8.29 5.52
N ASP A 39 5.27 7.90 6.79
CA ASP A 39 5.27 8.81 7.94
C ASP A 39 4.14 9.86 7.92
N GLY A 40 2.98 9.47 7.38
CA GLY A 40 1.80 10.33 7.25
C GLY A 40 1.78 11.23 6.01
N PHE A 41 2.81 11.19 5.16
CA PHE A 41 2.92 11.97 3.93
C PHE A 41 2.71 11.09 2.69
N PRO A 42 2.03 11.58 1.64
CA PRO A 42 1.86 10.82 0.41
C PRO A 42 3.22 10.54 -0.23
N LEU A 43 3.41 9.33 -0.76
CA LEU A 43 4.61 9.02 -1.53
C LEU A 43 4.66 9.89 -2.80
N PRO A 44 5.86 10.35 -3.22
CA PRO A 44 6.00 11.05 -4.48
C PRO A 44 5.57 10.13 -5.62
N THR A 45 4.70 10.64 -6.48
CA THR A 45 4.40 9.98 -7.76
C THR A 45 5.67 10.03 -8.60
N ILE A 46 6.26 8.89 -8.93
CA ILE A 46 7.35 8.84 -9.90
C ILE A 46 6.74 9.16 -11.27
N THR A 47 6.82 10.44 -11.69
CA THR A 47 6.52 10.91 -13.05
C THR A 47 7.57 10.45 -14.03
#